data_AF-A0A539D223-F1
#
_entry.id   AF-A0A539D223-F1
#
_cell.length_a   1.000
_cell.length_b   1.000
_cell.length_c   1.000
_cell.angle_alpha   90.00
_cell.angle_beta   90.00
_cell.angle_gamma   90.00
#
_symmetry.space_group_name_H-M   'P 1'
#
loop_
_entity.id
_entity.type
_entity.pdbx_description
1 polymer ?
#
loop_
_entity_poly.entity_id
_entity_poly.type
_entity_poly.pdbx_seq_one_letter_code
_entity_poly.pdbx_strand_id
1 'polypeptide(L)'
;IVGVALLIAAALYAMSNLDLMPIGGTATELEPRLLWIAVAAHFVMGMLMAFGIGLYAPSLILLSLLGLDPRLAFPVMASACAFLMPTTGFRYINAERIDLRIVIGIALGGIPAVLVAAFVVKEMPIEPLRWAVVVVVLYAAALLLRAAAKKGVAAA
;
A
#
# COMPACT_ATOMS: atom_id res chain seq x y z
N ILE A 1 5.94 -11.92 -12.15
CA ILE A 1 4.59 -12.13 -11.57
C ILE A 1 4.15 -10.89 -10.79
N VAL A 2 4.81 -10.55 -9.67
CA VAL A 2 4.40 -9.41 -8.81
C VAL A 2 4.40 -8.05 -9.51
N GLY A 3 5.44 -7.72 -10.29
CA GLY A 3 5.45 -6.49 -11.09
C GLY A 3 4.31 -6.42 -12.13
N VAL A 4 3.90 -7.56 -12.68
CA VAL A 4 2.77 -7.64 -13.63
C VAL A 4 1.43 -7.46 -12.90
N ALA A 5 1.28 -8.04 -11.71
CA ALA A 5 0.10 -7.82 -10.86
C ALA A 5 -0.06 -6.34 -10.46
N LEU A 6 1.04 -5.65 -10.15
CA LEU A 6 1.03 -4.21 -9.87
C LEU A 6 0.66 -3.37 -11.10
N LEU A 7 1.12 -3.75 -12.31
CA LEU A 7 0.69 -3.09 -13.55
C LEU A 7 -0.82 -3.24 -13.78
N ILE A 8 -1.38 -4.43 -13.56
CA ILE A 8 -2.83 -4.67 -13.67
C ILE A 8 -3.59 -3.83 -12.65
N ALA A 9 -3.14 -3.80 -11.39
CA ALA A 9 -3.75 -2.96 -10.36
C ALA A 9 -3.68 -1.46 -10.69
N ALA A 10 -2.53 -0.98 -11.20
CA ALA A 10 -2.38 0.40 -11.63
C ALA A 10 -3.30 0.75 -12.81
N ALA A 11 -3.44 -0.15 -13.79
CA ALA A 11 -4.33 0.02 -14.93
C ALA A 11 -5.80 0.06 -14.50
N LEU A 12 -6.22 -0.84 -13.61
CA LEU A 12 -7.59 -0.85 -13.07
C LEU A 12 -7.88 0.44 -12.29
N TYR A 13 -6.94 0.90 -11.46
CA TYR A 13 -7.10 2.14 -10.70
C TYR A 13 -7.05 3.40 -11.58
N ALA A 14 -6.26 3.39 -12.66
CA ALA A 14 -6.24 4.47 -13.64
C ALA A 14 -7.56 4.53 -14.43
N MET A 15 -8.13 3.38 -14.81
CA MET A 15 -9.45 3.29 -15.42
C MET A 15 -10.55 3.83 -14.49
N SER A 16 -10.47 3.56 -13.18
CA SER A 16 -11.35 4.17 -12.18
C SER A 16 -11.30 5.68 -12.17
N ASN A 17 -10.10 6.22 -12.36
CA ASN A 17 -9.85 7.65 -12.31
C ASN A 17 -10.29 8.38 -13.59
N LEU A 18 -10.57 7.62 -14.66
CA LEU A 18 -11.12 8.09 -15.93
C LEU A 18 -12.66 7.96 -15.98
N ASP A 19 -13.32 7.72 -14.84
CA ASP A 19 -14.77 7.46 -14.73
C ASP A 19 -15.28 6.25 -15.55
N LEU A 20 -14.38 5.37 -16.03
CA LEU A 20 -14.73 4.16 -16.77
C LEU A 20 -15.24 3.03 -15.85
N MET A 21 -14.97 3.14 -14.54
CA MET A 21 -15.55 2.32 -13.49
C MET A 21 -15.76 3.18 -12.24
N PRO A 22 -16.94 3.15 -11.58
CA PRO A 22 -17.19 3.90 -10.35
C PRO A 22 -16.50 3.19 -9.18
N ILE A 23 -15.17 3.30 -9.10
CA ILE A 23 -14.38 2.76 -7.99
C ILE A 23 -14.12 3.93 -7.05
N GLY A 24 -15.08 4.15 -6.16
CA GLY A 24 -15.08 5.21 -5.18
C GLY A 24 -16.48 5.30 -4.59
N GLY A 25 -16.57 5.23 -3.26
CA GLY A 25 -17.82 5.47 -2.57
C GLY A 25 -17.72 6.66 -1.64
N THR A 26 -18.88 7.13 -1.20
CA THR A 26 -19.02 8.26 -0.27
C THR A 26 -19.22 7.77 1.17
N ALA A 27 -19.09 6.46 1.42
CA ALA A 27 -19.34 5.90 2.73
C ALA A 27 -18.17 6.25 3.66
N THR A 28 -18.53 6.75 4.85
CA THR A 28 -17.58 7.05 5.93
C THR A 28 -17.23 5.84 6.77
N GLU A 29 -18.04 4.79 6.67
CA GLU A 29 -17.91 3.53 7.38
C GLU A 29 -18.38 2.37 6.50
N LEU A 30 -17.87 1.17 6.78
CA LEU A 30 -18.29 -0.05 6.13
C LEU A 30 -19.35 -0.74 6.98
N GLU A 31 -20.40 -1.25 6.35
CA GLU A 31 -21.34 -2.16 6.99
C GLU A 31 -20.57 -3.34 7.63
N PRO A 32 -20.95 -3.84 8.83
CA PRO A 32 -20.19 -4.87 9.55
C PRO A 32 -19.85 -6.11 8.71
N ARG A 33 -20.73 -6.49 7.78
CA ARG A 33 -20.49 -7.59 6.83
C ARG A 33 -19.34 -7.29 5.86
N LEU A 34 -19.30 -6.08 5.30
CA LEU A 34 -18.24 -5.63 4.39
C LEU A 34 -16.92 -5.42 5.13
N LEU A 35 -16.97 -5.01 6.40
CA LEU A 35 -15.79 -4.90 7.27
C LEU A 35 -15.08 -6.25 7.41
N TRP A 36 -15.82 -7.33 7.71
CA TRP A 36 -15.22 -8.67 7.80
C TRP A 36 -14.60 -9.14 6.48
N ILE A 37 -15.23 -8.82 5.35
CA ILE A 37 -14.67 -9.09 4.01
C ILE A 37 -13.37 -8.31 3.81
N ALA A 38 -13.36 -7.02 4.17
CA ALA A 38 -12.19 -6.17 4.07
C ALA A 38 -11.02 -6.72 4.92
N VAL A 39 -11.29 -7.16 6.15
CA VAL A 39 -10.30 -7.75 7.05
C VAL A 39 -9.72 -9.04 6.46
N ALA A 40 -10.57 -9.96 6.00
CA ALA A 40 -10.13 -11.21 5.38
C ALA A 40 -9.26 -10.97 4.15
N ALA A 41 -9.66 -10.02 3.29
CA ALA A 41 -8.87 -9.65 2.12
C ALA A 41 -7.54 -8.96 2.48
N HIS A 42 -7.52 -8.10 3.51
CA HIS A 42 -6.29 -7.50 4.03
C HIS A 42 -5.34 -8.54 4.62
N PHE A 43 -5.87 -9.59 5.26
CA PHE A 43 -5.05 -10.70 5.73
C PHE A 43 -4.33 -11.41 4.57
N VAL A 44 -5.07 -11.72 3.49
CA VAL A 44 -4.49 -12.31 2.27
C VAL A 44 -3.46 -11.38 1.63
N MET A 45 -3.76 -10.08 1.51
CA MET A 45 -2.80 -9.08 1.02
C MET A 45 -1.57 -8.95 1.91
N GLY A 46 -1.72 -9.07 3.23
CA GLY A 46 -0.62 -9.10 4.18
C GLY A 46 0.31 -10.29 3.95
N MET A 47 -0.25 -11.47 3.64
CA MET A 47 0.55 -12.63 3.20
C MET A 47 1.25 -12.36 1.86
N LEU A 48 0.56 -11.71 0.92
CA LEU A 48 1.11 -11.35 -0.39
C LEU A 48 2.22 -10.29 -0.32
N MET A 49 2.24 -9.45 0.72
CA MET A 49 3.34 -8.51 0.97
C MET A 49 4.69 -9.19 1.17
N ALA A 50 4.71 -10.42 1.71
CA ALA A 50 5.94 -11.21 1.82
C ALA A 50 6.54 -11.56 0.44
N PHE A 51 5.71 -11.59 -0.60
CA PHE A 51 6.13 -11.77 -1.99
C PHE A 51 6.47 -10.45 -2.70
N GLY A 52 6.38 -9.30 -2.01
CA GLY A 52 6.67 -7.98 -2.55
C GLY A 52 5.48 -7.29 -3.24
N ILE A 53 4.27 -7.82 -3.09
CA ILE A 53 3.04 -7.15 -3.55
C ILE A 53 2.68 -6.09 -2.50
N GLY A 54 2.90 -4.81 -2.80
CA GLY A 54 2.58 -3.73 -1.86
C GLY A 54 1.10 -3.70 -1.51
N LEU A 55 0.76 -3.47 -0.23
CA LEU A 55 -0.62 -3.40 0.24
C LEU A 55 -1.36 -2.15 -0.26
N TYR A 56 -0.65 -1.09 -0.64
CA TYR A 56 -1.24 0.22 -0.93
C TYR A 56 -2.26 0.22 -2.10
N ALA A 57 -1.86 -0.18 -3.31
CA ALA A 57 -2.77 -0.21 -4.45
C ALA A 57 -3.98 -1.16 -4.28
N PRO A 58 -3.78 -2.44 -3.90
CA PRO A 58 -4.88 -3.40 -3.85
C PRO A 58 -5.88 -3.12 -2.72
N SER A 59 -5.41 -2.59 -1.58
CA SER A 59 -6.32 -2.22 -0.47
C SER A 59 -7.15 -0.99 -0.82
N LEU A 60 -6.57 0.01 -1.50
CA LEU A 60 -7.32 1.19 -1.94
C LEU A 60 -8.44 0.78 -2.92
N ILE A 61 -8.10 -0.02 -3.94
CA ILE A 61 -9.09 -0.56 -4.89
C ILE A 61 -10.18 -1.34 -4.15
N LEU A 62 -9.81 -2.27 -3.27
CA LEU A 62 -10.75 -3.07 -2.51
C LEU A 62 -11.69 -2.19 -1.67
N LEU A 63 -11.15 -1.28 -0.86
CA LEU A 63 -11.94 -0.45 0.03
C LEU A 63 -12.86 0.50 -0.74
N SER A 64 -12.39 1.06 -1.86
CA SER A 64 -13.22 1.87 -2.74
C SER A 64 -14.31 1.05 -3.45
N LEU A 65 -14.05 -0.21 -3.82
CA LEU A 65 -15.08 -1.13 -4.32
C LEU A 65 -16.11 -1.51 -3.26
N LEU A 66 -15.70 -1.56 -1.99
CA LEU A 66 -16.61 -1.73 -0.85
C LEU A 66 -17.38 -0.44 -0.49
N GLY A 67 -17.11 0.66 -1.20
CA GLY A 67 -17.83 1.94 -1.05
C GLY A 67 -17.20 2.92 -0.07
N LEU A 68 -16.01 2.63 0.48
CA LEU A 68 -15.32 3.53 1.39
C LEU A 68 -14.71 4.72 0.65
N ASP A 69 -14.82 5.91 1.25
CA ASP A 69 -14.10 7.11 0.78
C ASP A 69 -12.58 6.83 0.72
N PRO A 70 -11.92 7.06 -0.44
CA PRO A 70 -10.47 6.92 -0.58
C PRO A 70 -9.64 7.66 0.47
N ARG A 71 -10.11 8.82 0.98
CA ARG A 71 -9.44 9.55 2.08
C ARG A 71 -9.38 8.73 3.36
N LEU A 72 -10.40 7.93 3.63
CA LEU A 72 -10.47 7.09 4.82
C LEU A 72 -9.75 5.76 4.62
N ALA A 73 -9.63 5.30 3.36
CA ALA A 73 -8.82 4.15 3.02
C ALA A 73 -7.34 4.38 3.38
N PHE A 74 -6.78 5.57 3.10
CA PHE A 74 -5.37 5.87 3.37
C PHE A 74 -4.92 5.62 4.82
N PRO A 75 -5.59 6.17 5.84
CA PRO A 75 -5.28 5.86 7.24
C PRO A 75 -5.39 4.37 7.57
N VAL A 76 -6.43 3.68 7.08
CA VAL A 76 -6.62 2.23 7.28
C VAL A 76 -5.41 1.46 6.74
N MET A 77 -4.96 1.80 5.54
CA MET A 77 -3.82 1.18 4.87
C MET A 77 -2.50 1.47 5.60
N ALA A 78 -2.30 2.71 6.04
CA ALA A 78 -1.14 3.13 6.81
C ALA A 78 -1.07 2.37 8.15
N SER A 79 -2.19 2.28 8.87
CA SER A 79 -2.30 1.54 10.12
C SER A 79 -2.03 0.04 9.94
N ALA A 80 -2.61 -0.58 8.91
CA ALA A 80 -2.39 -2.01 8.62
C ALA A 80 -0.89 -2.32 8.42
N CYS A 81 -0.18 -1.49 7.66
CA CYS A 81 1.26 -1.63 7.47
C CYS A 81 2.06 -1.32 8.75
N ALA A 82 1.63 -0.32 9.54
CA ALA A 82 2.28 0.04 10.80
C ALA A 82 2.23 -1.09 11.83
N PHE A 83 1.13 -1.85 11.91
CA PHE A 83 1.05 -3.04 12.76
C PHE A 83 1.82 -4.23 12.21
N LEU A 84 1.92 -4.36 10.89
CA LEU A 84 2.67 -5.44 10.25
C LEU A 84 4.18 -5.33 10.46
N MET A 85 4.76 -4.13 10.36
CA MET A 85 6.21 -3.93 10.48
C MET A 85 6.81 -4.46 11.79
N PRO A 86 6.30 -4.13 12.99
CA PRO A 86 6.79 -4.70 14.25
C PRO A 86 6.66 -6.22 14.30
N THR A 87 5.51 -6.77 13.89
CA THR A 87 5.27 -8.22 13.94
C THR A 87 6.26 -9.02 13.09
N THR A 88 6.67 -8.48 11.94
CA THR A 88 7.73 -9.07 11.12
C THR A 88 9.13 -8.79 11.67
N GLY A 89 9.37 -7.60 12.21
CA GLY A 89 10.66 -7.13 12.73
C GLY A 89 11.11 -7.82 14.02
N PHE A 90 10.18 -8.23 14.89
CA PHE A 90 10.53 -8.94 16.13
C PHE A 90 11.34 -10.21 15.89
N ARG A 91 11.13 -10.91 14.76
CA ARG A 91 11.91 -12.09 14.38
C ARG A 91 13.37 -11.77 14.06
N TYR A 92 13.65 -10.52 13.69
CA TYR A 92 14.97 -10.04 13.32
C TYR A 92 15.70 -9.34 14.46
N ILE A 93 15.07 -9.09 15.61
CA ILE A 93 15.73 -8.44 16.76
C ILE A 93 16.96 -9.22 17.26
N ASN A 94 16.93 -10.56 17.16
CA ASN A 94 18.06 -11.41 17.54
C ASN A 94 19.04 -11.68 16.37
N ALA A 95 18.88 -11.04 15.22
CA ALA A 95 19.81 -11.19 14.11
C ALA A 95 21.09 -10.38 14.37
N GLU A 96 22.23 -11.06 14.32
CA GLU A 96 23.57 -10.54 14.69
C GLU A 96 24.07 -9.34 13.85
N ARG A 97 23.35 -8.97 12.78
CA ARG A 97 23.77 -7.98 11.76
C ARG A 97 22.94 -6.70 11.70
N ILE A 98 22.21 -6.34 12.76
CA ILE A 98 21.40 -5.11 12.76
C ILE A 98 22.15 -3.97 13.46
N ASP A 99 22.42 -2.90 12.72
CA ASP A 99 22.87 -1.64 13.31
C ASP A 99 21.68 -0.91 13.96
N LEU A 100 21.57 -1.07 15.27
CA LEU A 100 20.50 -0.45 16.07
C LEU A 100 20.51 1.08 16.00
N ARG A 101 21.65 1.73 15.71
CA ARG A 101 21.72 3.19 15.60
C ARG A 101 20.95 3.68 14.38
N ILE A 102 21.08 2.96 13.26
CA ILE A 102 20.32 3.23 12.04
C ILE A 102 18.84 2.96 12.27
N VAL A 103 18.49 1.83 12.89
CA VAL A 103 17.09 1.47 13.17
C VAL A 103 16.41 2.53 14.05
N ILE A 104 17.05 2.94 15.14
CA ILE A 104 16.52 3.96 16.04
C ILE A 104 16.44 5.32 15.33
N GLY A 105 17.43 5.67 14.50
CA GLY A 105 17.40 6.89 13.69
C GLY A 105 16.21 6.95 12.73
N ILE A 106 15.93 5.84 12.03
CA ILE A 106 14.77 5.72 11.14
C ILE A 106 13.46 5.74 11.95
N ALA A 107 13.40 5.06 13.09
CA ALA A 107 12.20 5.03 13.93
C ALA A 107 11.86 6.44 14.45
N LEU A 108 12.84 7.16 14.97
CA LEU A 108 12.65 8.53 15.47
C LEU A 108 12.34 9.53 14.36
N GLY A 109 12.95 9.38 13.17
CA GLY A 109 12.65 10.21 12.00
C GLY A 109 11.27 9.93 11.41
N GLY A 110 10.78 8.69 11.51
CA GLY A 110 9.47 8.28 11.01
C GLY A 110 8.29 8.90 11.77
N ILE A 111 8.41 9.08 13.09
CA ILE A 111 7.34 9.64 13.94
C ILE A 111 6.88 11.03 13.45
N PRO A 112 7.74 12.05 13.34
CA PRO A 112 7.32 13.36 12.86
C PRO A 112 6.93 13.33 11.37
N ALA A 113 7.59 12.52 10.55
CA ALA A 113 7.27 12.41 9.13
C ALA A 113 5.84 11.88 8.89
N VAL A 114 5.41 10.86 9.65
CA VAL A 114 4.06 10.31 9.56
C VAL A 114 3.01 11.30 10.05
N LEU A 115 3.29 12.05 11.12
CA LEU A 115 2.38 13.10 11.60
C LEU A 115 2.15 14.17 10.52
N VAL A 116 3.23 14.67 9.90
CA VAL A 116 3.13 15.64 8.81
C VAL A 116 2.32 15.05 7.64
N ALA A 117 2.62 13.82 7.23
CA ALA A 117 1.89 13.16 6.15
C ALA A 117 0.39 13.01 6.46
N ALA A 118 0.03 12.63 7.68
CA ALA A 118 -1.37 12.47 8.09
C ALA A 118 -2.16 13.80 8.00
N PHE A 119 -1.56 14.92 8.40
CA PHE A 119 -2.20 16.23 8.32
C PHE A 119 -2.29 16.74 6.88
N VAL A 120 -1.27 16.51 6.04
CA VAL A 120 -1.27 16.96 4.64
C VAL A 120 -2.26 16.17 3.79
N VAL A 121 -2.33 14.85 3.95
CA VAL A 121 -3.21 13.99 3.14
C VAL A 121 -4.69 14.26 3.41
N LYS A 122 -5.03 14.66 4.65
CA LYS A 122 -6.41 14.95 5.05
C LYS A 122 -7.01 16.16 4.33
N GLU A 123 -6.18 17.17 4.06
CA GLU A 123 -6.60 18.43 3.44
C GLU A 123 -6.52 18.40 1.89
N MET A 124 -6.10 17.28 1.29
CA MET A 124 -5.85 17.19 -0.15
C MET A 124 -7.15 16.89 -0.96
N PRO A 125 -7.32 17.49 -2.15
CA PRO A 125 -8.39 17.11 -3.07
C PRO A 125 -8.21 15.66 -3.56
N ILE A 126 -9.32 14.95 -3.82
CA ILE A 126 -9.32 13.53 -4.17
C ILE A 126 -8.66 13.25 -5.54
N GLU A 127 -8.92 14.06 -6.58
CA GLU A 127 -8.31 13.87 -7.91
C GLU A 127 -6.78 13.75 -7.88
N PRO A 128 -6.02 14.72 -7.33
CA PRO A 128 -4.57 14.64 -7.31
C PRO A 128 -4.07 13.47 -6.46
N LEU A 129 -4.78 13.10 -5.39
CA LEU A 129 -4.45 11.95 -4.57
C LEU A 129 -4.56 10.64 -5.38
N ARG A 130 -5.65 10.47 -6.15
CA ARG A 130 -5.85 9.30 -7.02
C ARG A 130 -4.73 9.19 -8.06
N TRP A 131 -4.39 10.28 -8.75
CA TRP A 131 -3.29 10.30 -9.72
C TRP A 131 -1.93 10.03 -9.10
N ALA A 132 -1.65 10.58 -7.90
CA ALA A 132 -0.41 10.31 -7.18
C ALA A 132 -0.22 8.82 -6.89
N VAL A 133 -1.29 8.12 -6.46
CA VAL A 133 -1.25 6.67 -6.25
C VAL A 133 -0.92 5.93 -7.54
N VAL A 134 -1.54 6.27 -8.67
CA VAL A 134 -1.23 5.64 -9.97
C VAL A 134 0.26 5.77 -10.29
N VAL A 135 0.83 6.97 -10.16
CA VAL A 135 2.24 7.24 -10.44
C VAL A 135 3.17 6.41 -9.53
N VAL A 136 2.89 6.36 -8.23
CA VAL A 136 3.69 5.59 -7.26
C VAL A 136 3.64 4.09 -7.57
N VAL A 137 2.47 3.56 -7.92
CA VAL A 137 2.30 2.13 -8.23
C VAL A 137 2.99 1.76 -9.54
N LEU A 138 2.89 2.60 -10.57
CA LEU A 138 3.62 2.43 -11.83
C LEU A 138 5.12 2.45 -11.60
N TYR A 139 5.61 3.37 -10.75
CA TYR A 139 7.02 3.43 -10.38
C TYR A 139 7.48 2.13 -9.68
N ALA A 140 6.73 1.66 -8.68
CA ALA A 140 7.04 0.41 -7.98
C ALA A 140 7.01 -0.81 -8.94
N ALA A 141 6.02 -0.88 -9.83
CA ALA A 141 5.92 -1.92 -10.84
C ALA A 141 7.12 -1.91 -11.78
N ALA A 142 7.51 -0.74 -12.29
CA ALA A 142 8.69 -0.58 -13.16
C ALA A 142 9.99 -1.00 -12.45
N LEU A 143 10.13 -0.64 -11.17
CA LEU A 143 11.30 -0.99 -10.35
C LEU A 143 11.43 -2.51 -10.18
N LEU A 144 10.32 -3.18 -9.85
CA LEU A 144 10.29 -4.63 -9.68
C LEU A 144 10.48 -5.39 -11.00
N LEU A 145 9.92 -4.89 -12.11
CA LEU A 145 10.13 -5.47 -13.43
C LEU A 145 11.58 -5.30 -13.90
N ARG A 146 12.19 -4.13 -13.67
CA ARG A 146 13.62 -3.89 -13.94
C ARG A 146 14.52 -4.80 -13.11
N ALA A 147 14.22 -4.98 -11.83
CA ALA A 147 14.97 -5.88 -10.96
C ALA A 147 14.87 -7.35 -11.42
N ALA A 148 13.67 -7.78 -11.84
CA ALA A 148 13.45 -9.11 -12.40
C ALA A 148 14.20 -9.30 -13.73
N ALA A 149 14.18 -8.32 -14.62
CA ALA A 149 14.91 -8.36 -15.89
C ALA A 149 16.43 -8.44 -15.68
N LYS A 150 16.99 -7.66 -14.74
CA LYS A 150 18.42 -7.74 -14.38
C LYS A 150 18.80 -9.09 -13.77
N LYS A 151 17.95 -9.67 -12.92
CA LYS A 151 18.19 -11.02 -12.38
C LYS A 151 18.07 -12.12 -13.45
N GLY A 152 17.17 -11.96 -14.42
CA GLY A 152 17.04 -12.86 -15.57
C GLY A 152 18.25 -12.85 -16.51
N VAL A 153 18.90 -11.69 -16.67
CA VAL A 153 20.15 -11.53 -17.45
C VAL A 153 21.38 -12.03 -16.69
N ALA A 154 21.37 -12.02 -15.36
CA ALA A 154 22.48 -12.55 -14.55
C ALA A 154 22.41 -14.07 -14.34
N ALA A 155 21.30 -14.71 -14.72
CA ALA A 155 21.06 -16.16 -14.61
C ALA A 155 21.02 -16.87 -15.98
N ALA A 156 21.30 -16.15 -17.07
CA ALA A 156 21.43 -16.63 -18.44
C ALA A 156 22.85 -16.41 -18.93
#